data_AF-A0A8R2NMT8-F1
#
_entry.id   AF-A0A8R2NMT8-F1
#
_cell.length_a   1.000
_cell.length_b   1.000
_cell.length_c   1.000
_cell.angle_alpha   90.00
_cell.angle_beta   90.00
_cell.angle_gamma   90.00
#
_symmetry.space_group_name_H-M   'P 1'
#
loop_
_entity.id
_entity.type
_entity.pdbx_description
1 polymer ?
#
loop_
_entity_poly.entity_id
_entity_poly.type
_entity_poly.pdbx_seq_one_letter_code
_entity_poly.pdbx_strand_id
1 'polypeptide(L)'
;MKKKTIRAKQGIKRLKNTLSEVQNQMKNCSDTIIQQSLESAGINTNQCNLIKEIFAAAKVKNPKGRRYSEDWMMLCLLFQIRSPSGYKFLKDQNILPFPCVNTIRKHLLAMKIGCGFDINFFKLFKKKFSGKTEYQKKRIIVLDEIFLRTSIAVNSRTLTYSGLEDFGDDEDIKTKSTDKADHGLVLMWQSLAENFTQPIAVFASKGPVKGIDLVKLVIKAILLLEDAGGHVVGLTSDGASTNRSMWK
;
A
#
# COMPACT_ATOMS: atom_id res chain seq x y z
N MET A 1 -34.86 -51.02 -9.05
CA MET A 1 -33.74 -50.14 -9.45
C MET A 1 -34.01 -49.26 -10.70
N LYS A 2 -34.49 -49.78 -11.84
CA LYS A 2 -34.66 -49.03 -13.12
C LYS A 2 -35.47 -47.71 -13.04
N LYS A 3 -36.61 -47.67 -12.32
CA LYS A 3 -37.44 -46.44 -12.20
C LYS A 3 -36.72 -45.28 -11.49
N LYS A 4 -35.87 -45.58 -10.50
CA LYS A 4 -35.10 -44.57 -9.74
C LYS A 4 -34.04 -43.93 -10.65
N THR A 5 -33.40 -44.73 -11.50
CA THR A 5 -32.42 -44.29 -12.50
C THR A 5 -33.04 -43.41 -13.59
N ILE A 6 -34.27 -43.71 -14.03
CA ILE A 6 -35.00 -42.91 -15.02
C ILE A 6 -35.35 -41.52 -14.46
N ARG A 7 -35.87 -41.46 -13.22
CA ARG A 7 -36.15 -40.18 -12.54
C ARG A 7 -34.88 -39.34 -12.35
N ALA A 8 -33.77 -39.96 -11.96
CA ALA A 8 -32.49 -39.27 -11.84
C ALA A 8 -32.01 -38.69 -13.19
N LYS A 9 -32.13 -39.46 -14.29
CA LYS A 9 -31.79 -38.97 -15.65
C LYS A 9 -32.67 -37.79 -16.09
N GLN A 10 -33.97 -37.82 -15.78
CA GLN A 10 -34.88 -36.70 -16.06
C GLN A 10 -34.53 -35.46 -15.22
N GLY A 11 -34.16 -35.64 -13.95
CA GLY A 11 -33.67 -34.57 -13.08
C GLY A 11 -32.40 -33.92 -13.61
N ILE A 12 -31.42 -34.73 -14.04
CA ILE A 12 -30.19 -34.24 -14.67
C ILE A 12 -30.49 -33.45 -15.95
N LYS A 13 -31.45 -33.91 -16.77
CA LYS A 13 -31.86 -33.19 -17.99
C LYS A 13 -32.48 -31.82 -17.67
N ARG A 14 -33.38 -31.75 -16.69
CA ARG A 14 -33.96 -30.48 -16.23
C ARG A 14 -32.88 -29.52 -15.72
N LEU A 15 -31.99 -30.00 -14.84
CA LEU A 15 -30.91 -29.19 -14.29
C LEU A 15 -29.97 -28.65 -15.38
N LYS A 16 -29.65 -29.47 -16.39
CA LYS A 16 -28.86 -29.01 -17.55
C LYS A 16 -29.56 -27.91 -18.34
N ASN A 17 -30.87 -28.01 -18.55
CA ASN A 17 -31.64 -26.99 -19.24
C ASN A 17 -31.67 -25.68 -18.44
N THR A 18 -31.99 -25.74 -17.14
CA THR A 18 -31.99 -24.55 -16.26
C THR A 18 -30.60 -23.90 -16.21
N LEU A 19 -29.54 -24.71 -16.15
CA LEU A 19 -28.16 -24.21 -16.18
C LEU A 19 -27.85 -23.48 -17.50
N SER A 20 -28.34 -24.00 -18.64
CA SER A 20 -28.17 -23.34 -19.94
C SER A 20 -28.93 -22.02 -20.05
N GLU A 21 -30.14 -21.94 -19.49
CA GLU A 21 -30.94 -20.71 -19.44
C GLU A 21 -30.23 -19.63 -18.61
N VAL A 22 -29.76 -19.98 -17.41
CA VAL A 22 -29.03 -19.06 -16.53
C VAL A 22 -27.72 -18.60 -17.18
N GLN A 23 -26.99 -19.49 -17.87
CA GLN A 23 -25.78 -19.12 -18.60
C GLN A 23 -26.06 -18.13 -19.74
N ASN A 24 -27.18 -18.28 -20.44
CA ASN A 24 -27.59 -17.35 -21.50
C ASN A 24 -28.02 -16.00 -20.93
N GLN A 25 -28.76 -15.99 -19.83
CA GLN A 25 -29.09 -14.76 -19.10
C GLN A 25 -27.81 -14.03 -18.64
N MET A 26 -26.82 -14.76 -18.13
CA MET A 26 -25.57 -14.19 -17.66
C MET A 26 -24.71 -13.62 -18.81
N LYS A 27 -24.73 -14.23 -19.99
CA LYS A 27 -24.06 -13.69 -21.20
C LYS A 27 -24.73 -12.42 -21.70
N ASN A 28 -26.06 -12.35 -21.62
CA ASN A 28 -26.84 -11.21 -22.09
C ASN A 28 -26.88 -10.05 -21.07
N CYS A 29 -26.44 -10.28 -19.84
CA CYS A 29 -26.38 -9.25 -18.81
C CYS A 29 -25.25 -8.26 -19.14
N SER A 30 -25.62 -7.09 -19.66
CA SER A 30 -24.69 -6.02 -19.96
C SER A 30 -24.20 -5.37 -18.67
N ASP A 31 -22.96 -4.87 -18.70
CA ASP A 31 -22.36 -4.19 -17.54
C ASP A 31 -23.15 -2.92 -17.14
N THR A 32 -23.89 -2.34 -18.10
CA THR A 32 -24.77 -1.18 -17.89
C THR A 32 -25.99 -1.48 -17.01
N ILE A 33 -26.63 -2.64 -17.18
CA ILE A 33 -27.79 -3.05 -16.37
C ILE A 33 -27.35 -3.30 -14.92
N ILE A 34 -26.19 -3.91 -14.74
CA ILE A 34 -25.60 -4.15 -13.42
C ILE A 34 -25.30 -2.81 -12.74
N GLN A 35 -24.71 -1.86 -13.46
CA GLN A 35 -24.37 -0.56 -12.91
C GLN A 35 -25.61 0.23 -12.48
N GLN A 36 -26.64 0.33 -13.34
CA GLN A 36 -27.90 1.00 -13.01
C GLN A 36 -28.60 0.37 -11.80
N SER A 37 -28.60 -0.96 -11.73
CA SER A 37 -29.20 -1.70 -10.60
C SER A 37 -28.44 -1.42 -9.29
N LEU A 38 -27.12 -1.38 -9.33
CA LEU A 38 -26.28 -1.09 -8.15
C LEU A 38 -26.44 0.36 -7.69
N GLU A 39 -26.52 1.31 -8.61
CA GLU A 39 -26.76 2.73 -8.32
C GLU A 39 -28.14 2.94 -7.68
N SER A 40 -29.18 2.28 -8.19
CA SER A 40 -30.53 2.35 -7.61
C SER A 40 -30.65 1.71 -6.21
N ALA A 41 -29.76 0.78 -5.87
CA ALA A 41 -29.81 0.03 -4.61
C ALA A 41 -29.07 0.74 -3.46
N GLY A 42 -28.38 1.86 -3.70
CA GLY A 42 -27.69 2.62 -2.66
C GLY A 42 -26.53 1.87 -1.97
N ILE A 43 -25.92 0.91 -2.67
CA ILE A 43 -24.87 0.03 -2.13
C ILE A 43 -23.53 0.80 -2.05
N ASN A 44 -22.71 0.48 -1.04
CA ASN A 44 -21.37 1.07 -0.90
C ASN A 44 -20.48 0.75 -2.11
N THR A 45 -19.70 1.72 -2.59
CA THR A 45 -18.71 1.60 -3.66
C THR A 45 -17.85 0.34 -3.58
N ASN A 46 -17.37 -0.04 -2.40
CA ASN A 46 -16.54 -1.24 -2.23
C ASN A 46 -17.31 -2.54 -2.54
N GLN A 47 -18.58 -2.60 -2.13
CA GLN A 47 -19.46 -3.74 -2.42
C GLN A 47 -19.83 -3.76 -3.91
N CYS A 48 -20.08 -2.59 -4.51
CA CYS A 48 -20.29 -2.48 -5.95
C CYS A 48 -19.08 -2.99 -6.75
N ASN A 49 -17.86 -2.61 -6.36
CA ASN A 49 -16.62 -3.07 -6.99
C ASN A 49 -16.43 -4.58 -6.83
N LEU A 50 -16.73 -5.13 -5.66
CA LEU A 50 -16.72 -6.58 -5.44
C LEU A 50 -17.71 -7.30 -6.37
N ILE A 51 -18.95 -6.81 -6.47
CA ILE A 51 -19.98 -7.43 -7.31
C ILE A 51 -19.57 -7.37 -8.78
N LYS A 52 -19.12 -6.21 -9.26
CA LYS A 52 -18.59 -6.05 -10.64
C LYS A 52 -17.48 -7.06 -10.92
N GLU A 53 -16.57 -7.24 -9.97
CA GLU A 53 -15.52 -8.25 -10.10
C GLU A 53 -16.08 -9.66 -10.07
N ILE A 54 -17.05 -10.03 -9.22
CA ILE A 54 -17.66 -11.36 -9.27
C ILE A 54 -18.27 -11.65 -10.66
N PHE A 55 -18.98 -10.68 -11.26
CA PHE A 55 -19.53 -10.83 -12.60
C PHE A 55 -18.43 -10.93 -13.67
N ALA A 56 -17.39 -10.10 -13.60
CA ALA A 56 -16.23 -10.18 -14.48
C ALA A 56 -15.51 -11.54 -14.36
N ALA A 57 -15.46 -12.11 -13.15
CA ALA A 57 -14.91 -13.45 -12.88
C ALA A 57 -15.61 -14.51 -13.71
N ALA A 58 -16.93 -14.49 -13.66
CA ALA A 58 -17.79 -15.51 -14.22
C ALA A 58 -17.81 -15.48 -15.76
N LYS A 59 -17.59 -14.29 -16.36
CA LYS A 59 -17.49 -14.14 -17.82
C LYS A 59 -16.23 -14.77 -18.40
N VAL A 60 -15.16 -14.94 -17.62
CA VAL A 60 -13.86 -15.42 -18.11
C VAL A 60 -13.77 -16.94 -18.05
N LYS A 61 -13.43 -17.58 -19.18
CA LYS A 61 -13.27 -19.05 -19.26
C LYS A 61 -12.03 -19.56 -18.51
N ASN A 62 -10.93 -18.80 -18.51
CA ASN A 62 -9.68 -19.16 -17.85
C ASN A 62 -9.38 -18.18 -16.70
N PRO A 63 -9.41 -18.63 -15.42
CA PRO A 63 -9.13 -17.78 -14.27
C PRO A 63 -7.78 -17.04 -14.33
N LYS A 64 -6.79 -17.59 -15.03
CA LYS A 64 -5.45 -16.99 -15.18
C LYS A 64 -5.41 -15.79 -16.13
N GLY A 65 -6.38 -15.69 -17.06
CA GLY A 65 -6.45 -14.60 -18.06
C GLY A 65 -7.19 -13.36 -17.56
N ARG A 66 -7.46 -13.31 -16.26
CA ARG A 66 -8.30 -12.29 -15.67
C ARG A 66 -7.58 -10.95 -15.52
N ARG A 67 -8.29 -9.88 -15.87
CA ARG A 67 -7.90 -8.51 -15.58
C ARG A 67 -8.71 -8.01 -14.41
N TYR A 68 -8.06 -7.23 -13.54
CA TYR A 68 -8.67 -6.65 -12.35
C TYR A 68 -8.69 -5.14 -12.51
N SER A 69 -9.74 -4.51 -12.00
CA SER A 69 -9.80 -3.06 -11.87
C SER A 69 -8.77 -2.54 -10.87
N GLU A 70 -8.33 -1.29 -11.04
CA GLU A 70 -7.35 -0.65 -10.14
C GLU A 70 -7.89 -0.54 -8.71
N ASP A 71 -9.17 -0.15 -8.56
CA ASP A 71 -9.84 -0.07 -7.26
C ASP A 71 -9.86 -1.43 -6.54
N TRP A 72 -10.15 -2.51 -7.28
CA TRP A 72 -10.15 -3.85 -6.71
C TRP A 72 -8.74 -4.30 -6.32
N MET A 73 -7.75 -4.00 -7.15
CA MET A 73 -6.34 -4.26 -6.83
C MET A 73 -5.91 -3.52 -5.57
N MET A 74 -6.32 -2.26 -5.41
CA MET A 74 -6.06 -1.46 -4.21
C MET A 74 -6.71 -2.09 -2.97
N LEU A 75 -7.98 -2.48 -3.04
CA LEU A 75 -8.66 -3.14 -1.92
C LEU A 75 -8.01 -4.48 -1.54
N CYS A 76 -7.63 -5.27 -2.55
CA CYS A 76 -6.91 -6.53 -2.35
C CYS A 76 -5.54 -6.31 -1.70
N LEU A 77 -4.83 -5.26 -2.11
CA LEU A 77 -3.55 -4.88 -1.53
C LEU A 77 -3.70 -4.50 -0.04
N LEU A 78 -4.67 -3.63 0.28
CA LEU A 78 -4.96 -3.23 1.66
C LEU A 78 -5.31 -4.44 2.53
N PHE A 79 -6.10 -5.37 2.00
CA PHE A 79 -6.45 -6.58 2.73
C PHE A 79 -5.25 -7.51 2.94
N GLN A 80 -4.41 -7.69 1.92
CA GLN A 80 -3.18 -8.46 2.02
C GLN A 80 -2.20 -7.88 3.05
N ILE A 81 -2.14 -6.55 3.20
CA ILE A 81 -1.33 -5.87 4.23
C ILE A 81 -1.91 -6.15 5.62
N ARG A 82 -3.24 -6.06 5.78
CA ARG A 82 -3.92 -6.22 7.07
C ARG A 82 -3.97 -7.66 7.56
N SER A 83 -4.20 -8.62 6.66
CA SER A 83 -4.28 -10.04 7.00
C SER A 83 -3.83 -10.93 5.83
N PRO A 84 -2.53 -11.23 5.73
CA PRO A 84 -1.99 -12.15 4.73
C PRO A 84 -2.63 -13.55 4.80
N SER A 85 -2.90 -14.04 6.01
CA SER A 85 -3.49 -15.35 6.25
C SER A 85 -4.96 -15.39 5.83
N GLY A 86 -5.74 -14.36 6.19
CA GLY A 86 -7.14 -14.23 5.78
C GLY A 86 -7.29 -14.07 4.28
N TYR A 87 -6.44 -13.25 3.66
CA TYR A 87 -6.39 -13.11 2.21
C TYR A 87 -6.12 -14.45 1.51
N LYS A 88 -5.08 -15.16 1.97
CA LYS A 88 -4.71 -16.47 1.42
C LYS A 88 -5.84 -17.50 1.60
N PHE A 89 -6.45 -17.56 2.78
CA PHE A 89 -7.57 -18.47 3.05
C PHE A 89 -8.74 -18.23 2.10
N LEU A 90 -9.24 -16.99 1.99
CA LEU A 90 -10.38 -16.67 1.14
C LEU A 90 -10.10 -16.92 -0.35
N LYS A 91 -8.85 -16.68 -0.77
CA LYS A 91 -8.40 -16.97 -2.12
C LYS A 91 -8.32 -18.48 -2.38
N ASP A 92 -7.68 -19.24 -1.51
CA ASP A 92 -7.44 -20.67 -1.70
C ASP A 92 -8.76 -21.47 -1.67
N GLN A 93 -9.75 -20.98 -0.92
CA GLN A 93 -11.13 -21.51 -0.93
C GLN A 93 -11.98 -21.00 -2.11
N ASN A 94 -11.41 -20.17 -3.01
CA ASN A 94 -12.12 -19.55 -4.13
C ASN A 94 -13.41 -18.81 -3.75
N ILE A 95 -13.46 -18.24 -2.53
CA ILE A 95 -14.65 -17.53 -2.03
C ILE A 95 -14.80 -16.21 -2.75
N LEU A 96 -13.68 -15.51 -2.98
CA LEU A 96 -13.66 -14.20 -3.65
C LEU A 96 -12.70 -14.21 -4.85
N PRO A 97 -12.99 -13.36 -5.85
CA PRO A 97 -12.17 -13.22 -7.06
C PRO A 97 -10.84 -12.50 -6.79
N PHE A 98 -9.97 -13.08 -5.96
CA PHE A 98 -8.74 -12.45 -5.54
C PHE A 98 -7.58 -12.69 -6.52
N PRO A 99 -6.77 -11.66 -6.83
CA PRO A 99 -5.51 -11.84 -7.54
C PRO A 99 -4.57 -12.74 -6.75
N CYS A 100 -3.57 -13.32 -7.42
CA CYS A 100 -2.55 -14.05 -6.67
C CYS A 100 -1.67 -13.09 -5.87
N VAL A 101 -1.17 -13.57 -4.73
CA VAL A 101 -0.28 -12.78 -3.85
C VAL A 101 0.93 -12.25 -4.63
N ASN A 102 1.44 -13.02 -5.61
CA ASN A 102 2.53 -12.58 -6.47
C ASN A 102 2.13 -11.39 -7.37
N THR A 103 0.89 -11.33 -7.86
CA THR A 103 0.39 -10.17 -8.60
C THR A 103 0.37 -8.95 -7.68
N ILE A 104 -0.18 -9.05 -6.47
CA ILE A 104 -0.17 -7.94 -5.49
C ILE A 104 1.26 -7.48 -5.21
N ARG A 105 2.18 -8.41 -4.95
CA ARG A 105 3.59 -8.09 -4.72
C ARG A 105 4.23 -7.40 -5.90
N LYS A 106 3.91 -7.78 -7.15
CA LYS A 106 4.43 -7.08 -8.34
C LYS A 106 4.00 -5.62 -8.39
N HIS A 107 2.77 -5.30 -7.99
CA HIS A 107 2.31 -3.91 -7.89
C HIS A 107 3.03 -3.14 -6.78
N LEU A 108 3.23 -3.75 -5.61
CA LEU A 108 4.03 -3.15 -4.53
C LEU A 108 5.47 -2.85 -4.98
N LEU A 109 6.08 -3.78 -5.71
CA LEU A 109 7.45 -3.64 -6.23
C LEU A 109 7.57 -2.58 -7.34
N ALA A 110 6.46 -2.10 -7.91
CA ALA A 110 6.50 -1.00 -8.86
C ALA A 110 6.75 0.35 -8.17
N MET A 111 6.52 0.42 -6.85
CA MET A 111 6.82 1.61 -6.06
C MET A 111 8.32 1.63 -5.72
N LYS A 112 9.00 2.74 -6.03
CA LYS A 112 10.39 2.96 -5.60
C LYS A 112 10.37 3.21 -4.10
N ILE A 113 10.92 2.27 -3.33
CA ILE A 113 11.07 2.36 -1.88
C ILE A 113 12.57 2.37 -1.60
N GLY A 114 13.05 3.41 -0.91
CA GLY A 114 14.46 3.59 -0.56
C GLY A 114 14.59 4.56 0.61
N CYS A 115 15.82 4.72 1.11
CA CYS A 115 16.09 5.71 2.15
C CYS A 115 16.08 7.13 1.57
N GLY A 116 15.81 8.11 2.42
CA GLY A 116 15.72 9.51 2.06
C GLY A 116 14.30 10.04 1.88
N PHE A 117 14.22 11.19 1.22
CA PHE A 117 12.99 11.91 0.94
C PHE A 117 12.43 11.54 -0.43
N ASP A 118 11.21 11.00 -0.48
CA ASP A 118 10.53 10.71 -1.75
C ASP A 118 9.82 11.94 -2.30
N ILE A 119 10.37 12.51 -3.38
CA ILE A 119 9.81 13.70 -4.06
C ILE A 119 8.38 13.44 -4.56
N ASN A 120 8.06 12.23 -5.03
CA ASN A 120 6.72 11.91 -5.52
C ASN A 120 5.71 11.86 -4.37
N PHE A 121 6.14 11.39 -3.21
CA PHE A 121 5.36 11.47 -1.98
C PHE A 121 5.05 12.93 -1.60
N PHE A 122 6.05 13.84 -1.63
CA PHE A 122 5.80 15.26 -1.34
C PHE A 122 4.86 15.94 -2.35
N LYS A 123 4.93 15.57 -3.64
CA LYS A 123 3.96 16.03 -4.65
C LYS A 123 2.53 15.57 -4.35
N LEU A 124 2.36 14.35 -3.86
CA LEU A 124 1.05 13.83 -3.44
C LEU A 124 0.57 14.54 -2.16
N PHE A 125 1.49 14.80 -1.23
CA PHE A 125 1.24 15.58 -0.03
C PHE A 125 0.74 16.98 -0.33
N LYS A 126 1.31 17.66 -1.33
CA LYS A 126 0.85 18.98 -1.80
C LYS A 126 -0.61 18.98 -2.23
N LYS A 127 -1.03 17.96 -2.98
CA LYS A 127 -2.45 17.75 -3.35
C LYS A 127 -3.34 17.45 -2.14
N LYS A 128 -2.80 16.80 -1.11
CA LYS A 128 -3.55 16.51 0.12
C LYS A 128 -3.76 17.77 0.96
N PHE A 129 -2.77 18.67 1.03
CA PHE A 129 -2.87 19.91 1.79
C PHE A 129 -3.71 21.00 1.13
N SER A 130 -3.87 20.97 -0.20
CA SER A 130 -4.73 21.94 -0.89
C SER A 130 -6.19 21.91 -0.43
N GLY A 131 -6.67 20.76 0.08
CA GLY A 131 -8.02 20.60 0.62
C GLY A 131 -8.14 20.72 2.14
N LYS A 132 -7.07 21.13 2.85
CA LYS A 132 -7.02 21.17 4.32
C LYS A 132 -7.07 22.61 4.84
N THR A 133 -7.62 22.78 6.05
CA THR A 133 -7.63 24.10 6.73
C THR A 133 -6.26 24.47 7.27
N GLU A 134 -6.02 25.76 7.52
CA GLU A 134 -4.80 26.28 8.16
C GLU A 134 -4.42 25.52 9.43
N TYR A 135 -5.40 25.22 10.29
CA TYR A 135 -5.18 24.47 11.52
C TYR A 135 -4.77 23.02 11.27
N GLN A 136 -5.35 22.36 10.26
CA GLN A 136 -5.01 20.96 9.93
C GLN A 136 -3.64 20.82 9.26
N LYS A 137 -3.12 21.92 8.69
CA LYS A 137 -1.77 22.01 8.12
C LYS A 137 -0.68 22.15 9.19
N LYS A 138 -1.01 22.67 10.38
CA LYS A 138 -0.08 22.82 11.51
C LYS A 138 0.20 21.49 12.21
N ARG A 139 1.46 21.07 12.19
CA ARG A 139 1.90 19.73 12.63
C ARG A 139 3.33 19.76 13.14
N ILE A 140 3.71 18.70 13.86
CA ILE A 140 5.06 18.56 14.42
C ILE A 140 5.83 17.47 13.69
N ILE A 141 7.15 17.63 13.64
CA ILE A 141 8.06 16.56 13.21
C ILE A 141 8.48 15.80 14.45
N VAL A 142 8.34 14.47 14.41
CA VAL A 142 8.85 13.56 15.42
C VAL A 142 9.98 12.76 14.80
N LEU A 143 11.13 12.72 15.45
CA LEU A 143 12.27 11.93 15.03
C LEU A 143 12.67 10.94 16.10
N ASP A 144 12.99 9.72 15.68
CA ASP A 144 13.46 8.66 16.56
C ASP A 144 14.35 7.67 15.80
N GLU A 145 15.20 6.96 16.54
CA GLU A 145 16.12 5.95 16.01
C GLU A 145 15.71 4.55 16.49
N ILE A 146 15.70 3.60 15.56
CA ILE A 146 15.45 2.18 15.86
C ILE A 146 16.70 1.34 15.62
N PHE A 147 16.94 0.35 16.49
CA PHE A 147 17.99 -0.64 16.26
C PHE A 147 17.58 -1.62 15.16
N LEU A 148 18.48 -1.82 14.20
CA LEU A 148 18.32 -2.75 13.09
C LEU A 148 19.26 -3.96 13.25
N ARG A 149 18.79 -5.11 12.79
CA ARG A 149 19.66 -6.27 12.66
C ARG A 149 20.56 -6.09 11.43
N THR A 150 21.88 -6.05 11.67
CA THR A 150 22.86 -5.97 10.58
C THR A 150 22.76 -7.20 9.67
N SER A 151 22.51 -6.97 8.39
CA SER A 151 22.54 -8.00 7.36
C SER A 151 22.70 -7.34 6.00
N ILE A 152 23.35 -8.01 5.05
CA ILE A 152 23.44 -7.54 3.67
C ILE A 152 22.60 -8.49 2.82
N ALA A 153 21.72 -7.92 2.01
CA ALA A 153 20.95 -8.66 1.03
C ALA A 153 21.13 -8.03 -0.35
N VAL A 154 21.15 -8.88 -1.38
CA VAL A 154 21.22 -8.45 -2.77
C VAL A 154 19.82 -8.43 -3.35
N ASN A 155 19.42 -7.28 -3.90
CA ASN A 155 18.24 -7.20 -4.73
C ASN A 155 18.62 -7.54 -6.17
N SER A 156 18.33 -8.77 -6.58
CA SER A 156 18.68 -9.27 -7.92
C SER A 156 17.97 -8.55 -9.06
N ARG A 157 16.88 -7.82 -8.79
CA ARG A 157 16.12 -7.08 -9.80
C ARG A 157 16.73 -5.71 -10.10
N THR A 158 17.15 -4.99 -9.05
CA THR A 158 17.77 -3.68 -9.17
C THR A 158 19.29 -3.76 -9.25
N LEU A 159 19.86 -4.93 -8.99
CA LEU A 159 21.30 -5.15 -8.82
C LEU A 159 21.90 -4.24 -7.75
N THR A 160 21.14 -3.97 -6.69
CA THR A 160 21.56 -3.14 -5.56
C THR A 160 21.74 -3.96 -4.31
N TYR A 161 22.60 -3.46 -3.42
CA TYR A 161 22.76 -3.99 -2.07
C TYR A 161 21.82 -3.25 -1.11
N SER A 162 21.21 -3.99 -0.19
CA SER A 162 20.43 -3.45 0.93
C SER A 162 21.07 -3.83 2.26
N GLY A 163 20.91 -2.98 3.28
CA GLY A 163 21.48 -3.19 4.61
C GLY A 163 22.85 -2.55 4.85
N LEU A 164 23.26 -1.68 3.92
CA LEU A 164 24.36 -0.74 4.11
C LEU A 164 23.81 0.59 4.63
N GLU A 165 24.70 1.43 5.14
CA GLU A 165 24.40 2.83 5.44
C GLU A 165 23.88 3.54 4.17
N ASP A 166 22.76 4.24 4.33
CA ASP A 166 22.03 4.87 3.24
C ASP A 166 21.28 6.10 3.78
N PHE A 167 21.86 7.27 3.51
CA PHE A 167 21.24 8.57 3.79
C PHE A 167 20.42 9.10 2.60
N GLY A 168 20.10 8.24 1.62
CA GLY A 168 19.41 8.61 0.38
C GLY A 168 20.31 9.33 -0.62
N ASP A 169 19.69 10.00 -1.59
CA ASP A 169 20.39 10.72 -2.67
C ASP A 169 21.03 12.06 -2.21
N ASP A 170 21.17 12.30 -0.90
CA ASP A 170 21.70 13.56 -0.35
C ASP A 170 23.21 13.67 -0.53
N GLU A 171 23.66 14.50 -1.47
CA GLU A 171 25.07 14.63 -1.82
C GLU A 171 25.93 15.20 -0.68
N ASP A 172 25.33 16.00 0.19
CA ASP A 172 25.99 16.71 1.29
C ASP A 172 26.29 15.84 2.53
N ILE A 173 25.75 14.62 2.58
CA ILE A 173 25.91 13.64 3.68
C ILE A 173 26.65 12.39 3.18
N LYS A 174 27.02 12.32 1.88
CA LYS A 174 27.66 11.15 1.26
C LYS A 174 29.03 10.83 1.90
N THR A 175 29.04 9.88 2.83
CA THR A 175 30.00 8.79 2.79
C THR A 175 29.31 7.61 2.11
N LYS A 176 29.79 7.19 0.93
CA LYS A 176 29.53 5.83 0.43
C LYS A 176 30.26 4.86 1.36
N SER A 177 29.76 4.72 2.58
CA SER A 177 30.35 3.80 3.54
C SER A 177 29.90 2.40 3.13
N THR A 178 30.84 1.47 3.19
CA THR A 178 30.56 0.05 3.02
C THR A 178 30.06 -0.57 4.33
N ASP A 179 29.71 0.28 5.30
CA ASP A 179 29.36 -0.15 6.64
C ASP A 179 27.93 -0.66 6.68
N LYS A 180 27.73 -1.69 7.50
CA LYS A 180 26.43 -2.31 7.70
C LYS A 180 25.60 -1.43 8.61
N ALA A 181 24.45 -0.98 8.13
CA ALA A 181 23.52 -0.23 8.95
C ALA A 181 23.03 -1.08 10.14
N ASP A 182 23.09 -0.51 11.33
CA ASP A 182 22.57 -1.08 12.57
C ASP A 182 21.56 -0.14 13.26
N HIS A 183 21.34 1.06 12.72
CA HIS A 183 20.30 1.98 13.16
C HIS A 183 19.46 2.45 11.97
N GLY A 184 18.19 2.74 12.24
CA GLY A 184 17.26 3.36 11.30
C GLY A 184 16.71 4.64 11.89
N LEU A 185 17.05 5.79 11.32
CA LEU A 185 16.47 7.07 11.70
C LEU A 185 15.15 7.25 10.94
N VAL A 186 14.06 7.52 11.66
CA VAL A 186 12.73 7.73 11.08
C VAL A 186 12.24 9.13 11.43
N LEU A 187 11.85 9.88 10.39
CA LEU A 187 11.16 11.15 10.57
C LEU A 187 9.67 10.94 10.29
N MET A 188 8.84 11.32 11.25
CA MET A 188 7.38 11.24 11.17
C MET A 188 6.76 12.63 11.22
N TRP A 189 5.71 12.81 10.44
CA TRP A 189 4.88 13.99 10.42
C TRP A 189 3.58 13.73 11.19
N GLN A 190 3.50 14.34 12.37
CA GLN A 190 2.44 14.10 13.34
C GLN A 190 1.46 15.27 13.36
N SER A 191 0.18 14.97 13.12
CA SER A 191 -0.87 15.98 13.21
C SER A 191 -1.21 16.30 14.67
N LEU A 192 -1.42 17.59 14.96
CA LEU A 192 -1.95 18.06 16.25
C LEU A 192 -3.47 18.11 16.27
N ALA A 193 -4.10 18.36 15.12
CA ALA A 193 -5.56 18.52 15.02
C ALA A 193 -6.30 17.22 14.63
N GLU A 194 -5.57 16.20 14.17
CA GLU A 194 -6.16 14.94 13.67
C GLU A 194 -5.35 13.76 14.19
N ASN A 195 -5.98 12.60 14.39
CA ASN A 195 -5.28 11.35 14.70
C ASN A 195 -4.66 10.76 13.43
N PHE A 196 -3.63 11.42 12.92
CA PHE A 196 -2.93 11.03 11.70
C PHE A 196 -1.43 11.20 11.87
N THR A 197 -0.71 10.13 11.55
CA THR A 197 0.76 10.05 11.59
C THR A 197 1.23 9.55 10.23
N GLN A 198 2.34 10.08 9.73
CA GLN A 198 2.88 9.63 8.45
C GLN A 198 4.41 9.71 8.46
N PRO A 199 5.14 8.60 8.24
CA PRO A 199 6.58 8.68 7.98
C PRO A 199 6.84 9.44 6.69
N ILE A 200 7.80 10.37 6.74
CA ILE A 200 8.18 11.24 5.62
C ILE A 200 9.56 10.90 5.05
N ALA A 201 10.44 10.35 5.89
CA ALA A 201 11.77 9.92 5.50
C ALA A 201 12.27 8.84 6.45
N VAL A 202 13.08 7.95 5.90
CA VAL A 202 13.79 6.91 6.65
C VAL A 202 15.23 6.91 6.17
N PHE A 203 16.17 6.79 7.09
CA PHE A 203 17.59 6.73 6.80
C PHE A 203 18.19 5.52 7.53
N ALA A 204 19.19 4.88 6.93
CA ALA A 204 19.89 3.76 7.54
C ALA A 204 21.32 4.21 7.86
N SER A 205 21.78 4.02 9.10
CA SER A 205 23.09 4.50 9.55
C SER A 205 23.88 3.44 10.31
N LYS A 206 25.21 3.62 10.33
CA LYS A 206 26.10 2.89 11.23
C LYS A 206 26.27 3.69 12.53
N GLY A 207 25.55 3.27 13.55
CA GLY A 207 25.42 3.98 14.81
C GLY A 207 24.38 5.11 14.76
N PRO A 208 24.21 5.81 15.89
CA PRO A 208 23.37 7.01 15.95
C PRO A 208 23.84 8.08 14.96
N VAL A 209 22.89 8.78 14.34
CA VAL A 209 23.19 9.82 13.36
C VAL A 209 23.85 11.00 14.07
N LYS A 210 24.94 11.52 13.50
CA LYS A 210 25.69 12.65 14.07
C LYS A 210 24.78 13.87 14.14
N GLY A 211 24.88 14.64 15.23
CA GLY A 211 24.02 15.82 15.44
C GLY A 211 24.03 16.81 14.26
N ILE A 212 25.20 17.06 13.65
CA ILE A 212 25.33 17.97 12.50
C ILE A 212 24.55 17.44 11.29
N ASP A 213 24.64 16.15 10.99
CA ASP A 213 23.95 15.54 9.86
C ASP A 213 22.45 15.45 10.13
N LEU A 214 22.07 15.18 11.39
CA LEU A 214 20.67 15.20 11.82
C LEU A 214 20.03 16.58 11.63
N VAL A 215 20.74 17.68 11.99
CA VAL A 215 20.27 19.05 11.74
C VAL A 215 20.00 19.27 10.24
N LYS A 216 20.92 18.86 9.36
CA LYS A 216 20.74 19.00 7.90
C LYS A 216 19.50 18.26 7.42
N LEU A 217 19.30 17.02 7.87
CA LEU A 217 18.13 16.21 7.51
C LEU A 217 16.82 16.84 8.00
N VAL A 218 16.80 17.34 9.24
CA VAL A 218 15.62 17.99 9.81
C VAL A 218 15.29 19.29 9.07
N ILE A 219 16.28 20.15 8.79
CA ILE A 219 16.06 21.38 8.02
C ILE A 219 15.51 21.04 6.63
N LYS A 220 16.08 20.05 5.96
CA LYS A 220 15.58 19.60 4.65
C LYS A 220 14.15 19.07 4.73
N ALA A 221 13.81 18.33 5.78
CA ALA A 221 12.44 17.86 6.00
C ALA A 221 11.46 19.04 6.16
N ILE A 222 11.85 20.08 6.93
CA ILE A 222 11.03 21.29 7.11
C ILE A 222 10.80 21.98 5.76
N LEU A 223 11.85 22.21 4.98
CA LEU A 223 11.74 22.86 3.67
C LEU A 223 10.79 22.11 2.71
N LEU A 224 10.91 20.77 2.65
CA LEU A 224 10.06 19.95 1.79
C LEU A 224 8.59 19.91 2.26
N LEU A 225 8.36 19.92 3.57
CA LEU A 225 7.02 19.96 4.14
C LEU A 225 6.34 21.31 3.93
N GLU A 226 7.08 22.40 4.09
CA GLU A 226 6.57 23.75 3.87
C GLU A 226 6.27 24.03 2.39
N ASP A 227 7.13 23.58 1.46
CA ASP A 227 6.82 23.65 0.01
C ASP A 227 5.58 22.82 -0.37
N ALA A 228 5.36 21.69 0.33
CA ALA A 228 4.15 20.90 0.18
C ALA A 228 2.90 21.56 0.80
N GLY A 229 3.04 22.69 1.51
CA GLY A 229 1.94 23.44 2.12
C GLY A 229 1.58 22.97 3.54
N GLY A 230 2.44 22.21 4.19
CA GLY A 230 2.37 21.96 5.63
C GLY A 230 3.00 23.10 6.43
N HIS A 231 2.64 23.22 7.71
CA HIS A 231 3.24 24.20 8.62
C HIS A 231 3.87 23.48 9.80
N VAL A 232 5.20 23.52 9.88
CA VAL A 232 5.95 22.88 10.96
C VAL A 232 5.91 23.81 12.17
N VAL A 233 5.27 23.38 13.25
CA VAL A 233 5.16 24.19 14.48
C VAL A 233 6.11 23.75 15.59
N GLY A 234 6.74 22.59 15.42
CA GLY A 234 7.65 22.06 16.43
C GLY A 234 8.36 20.79 15.96
N LEU A 235 9.43 20.48 16.67
CA LEU A 235 10.25 19.30 16.51
C LEU A 235 10.28 18.55 17.86
N THR A 236 10.17 17.23 17.82
CA THR A 236 10.22 16.39 19.02
C THR A 236 11.21 15.25 18.78
N SER A 237 12.12 15.06 19.74
CA SER A 237 13.12 14.00 19.75
C SER A 237 13.20 13.37 21.14
N ASP A 238 13.86 12.23 21.26
CA ASP A 238 14.26 11.72 22.57
C ASP A 238 15.41 12.58 23.18
N GLY A 239 15.83 12.19 24.39
CA GLY A 239 16.92 12.83 25.11
C GLY A 239 18.32 12.31 24.80
N ALA A 240 18.54 11.56 23.71
CA ALA A 240 19.86 10.97 23.39
C ALA A 240 20.94 12.04 23.19
N SER A 241 22.22 11.64 23.33
CA SER A 241 23.36 12.57 23.22
C SER A 241 23.46 13.24 21.86
N THR A 242 23.17 12.50 20.78
CA THR A 242 23.14 13.00 19.40
C THR A 242 22.04 14.03 19.19
N ASN A 243 20.83 13.75 19.69
CA ASN A 243 19.71 14.68 19.65
C ASN A 243 19.99 15.95 20.47
N ARG A 244 20.56 15.82 21.67
CA ARG A 244 21.04 16.99 22.44
C ARG A 244 22.11 17.81 21.71
N SER A 245 22.94 17.17 20.88
CA SER A 245 23.91 17.88 20.05
C SER A 245 23.26 18.59 18.86
N MET A 246 22.15 18.07 18.33
CA MET A 246 21.35 18.73 17.29
C MET A 246 20.67 20.00 17.82
N TRP A 247 20.26 20.01 19.10
CA TRP A 247 19.62 21.16 19.74
C TRP A 247 20.57 22.30 20.12
N LYS A 248 21.89 22.07 20.09
CA LYS A 248 22.91 23.08 20.41
C LYS A 248 23.33 23.84 19.17
#